data_AF-A0ABD0PD29-F1
#
_entry.id   AF-A0ABD0PD29-F1
#
_cell.length_a   1.000
_cell.length_b   1.000
_cell.length_c   1.000
_cell.angle_alpha   90.00
_cell.angle_beta   90.00
_cell.angle_gamma   90.00
#
_symmetry.space_group_name_H-M   'P 1'
#
loop_
_entity.id
_entity.type
_entity.pdbx_description
1 polymer ?
#
loop_
_entity_poly.entity_id
_entity_poly.type
_entity_poly.pdbx_seq_one_letter_code
_entity_poly.pdbx_strand_id
1 'polypeptide(L)'
;DEQEEEERNQLPDNPERFDWCRFVLGSVGYSSGTHIWDVDVGDSTFWMLGVTTESVERKGTNRLPSEVWCISYDGDALSLKAPQESCIPFLGCEKSKRVRVKLDLDEGQLSFSDPLSKTHYHTFTTSYTEKVFPFFCNGSSVSPLRILPTVKFSN
;
A
#
# COMPACT_ATOMS: atom_id res chain seq x y z
N ASP A 1 -11.04 18.11 -7.25
CA ASP A 1 -11.95 18.40 -8.36
C ASP A 1 -13.38 18.21 -7.91
N GLU A 2 -14.30 19.10 -8.30
CA GLU A 2 -15.74 19.02 -7.98
C GLU A 2 -16.36 17.69 -8.45
N GLN A 3 -15.86 17.14 -9.55
CA GLN A 3 -16.28 15.85 -10.10
C GLN A 3 -15.94 14.66 -9.18
N GLU A 4 -14.79 14.70 -8.48
CA GLU A 4 -14.41 13.67 -7.50
C GLU A 4 -15.22 13.78 -6.20
N GLU A 5 -15.71 14.98 -5.86
CA GLU A 5 -16.64 15.17 -4.75
C GLU A 5 -18.02 14.62 -5.06
N GLU A 6 -18.53 14.83 -6.28
CA GLU A 6 -19.79 14.24 -6.73
C GLU A 6 -19.72 12.70 -6.78
N GLU A 7 -18.64 12.12 -7.29
CA GLU A 7 -18.46 10.66 -7.30
C GLU A 7 -18.32 10.08 -5.88
N ARG A 8 -17.60 10.75 -4.98
CA ARG A 8 -17.52 10.34 -3.56
C ARG A 8 -18.90 10.28 -2.91
N ASN A 9 -19.77 11.24 -3.21
CA ASN A 9 -21.11 11.34 -2.64
C ASN A 9 -22.09 10.28 -3.17
N GLN A 10 -21.74 9.54 -4.23
CA GLN A 10 -22.57 8.45 -4.77
C GLN A 10 -22.41 7.13 -4.01
N LEU A 11 -21.36 6.98 -3.20
CA LEU A 11 -21.11 5.77 -2.43
C LEU A 11 -21.60 5.91 -0.99
N PRO A 12 -22.11 4.83 -0.36
CA PRO A 12 -22.58 4.89 1.02
C PRO A 12 -21.41 5.16 1.98
N ASP A 13 -21.65 6.00 2.98
CA ASP A 13 -20.70 6.29 4.05
C ASP A 13 -20.66 5.16 5.10
N ASN A 14 -20.09 4.02 4.71
CA ASN A 14 -19.92 2.88 5.60
C ASN A 14 -18.69 3.06 6.51
N PRO A 15 -18.69 2.48 7.74
CA PRO A 15 -17.58 2.63 8.68
C PRO A 15 -16.21 2.20 8.15
N GLU A 16 -16.17 1.25 7.22
CA GLU A 16 -14.95 0.69 6.62
C GLU A 16 -14.37 1.57 5.51
N ARG A 17 -15.09 2.61 5.06
CA ARG A 17 -14.65 3.53 4.00
C ARG A 17 -13.78 4.65 4.57
N PHE A 18 -12.66 4.94 3.92
CA PHE A 18 -11.94 6.19 4.12
C PHE A 18 -12.73 7.36 3.50
N ASP A 19 -13.09 8.36 4.30
CA ASP A 19 -13.98 9.46 3.90
C ASP A 19 -13.27 10.57 3.09
N TRP A 20 -12.04 10.93 3.50
CA TRP A 20 -11.26 11.98 2.84
C TRP A 20 -10.23 11.44 1.85
N CYS A 21 -9.62 10.30 2.17
CA CYS A 21 -8.44 9.81 1.47
C CYS A 21 -8.78 8.70 0.48
N ARG A 22 -8.06 8.64 -0.64
CA ARG A 22 -8.20 7.63 -1.71
C ARG A 22 -7.55 6.29 -1.33
N PHE A 23 -7.73 5.86 -0.09
CA PHE A 23 -7.17 4.63 0.45
C PHE A 23 -8.17 3.51 0.35
N VAL A 24 -7.69 2.32 -0.03
CA VAL A 24 -8.49 1.10 -0.05
C VAL A 24 -7.69 -0.02 0.61
N LEU A 25 -8.42 -0.91 1.29
CA LEU A 25 -7.84 -2.10 1.92
C LEU A 25 -8.14 -3.34 1.08
N GLY A 26 -7.26 -4.33 1.17
CA GLY A 26 -7.58 -5.69 0.74
C GLY A 26 -8.78 -6.24 1.53
N SER A 27 -9.57 -7.10 0.91
CA SER A 27 -10.75 -7.69 1.54
C SER A 27 -10.42 -8.71 2.64
N VAL A 28 -9.20 -9.27 2.61
CA VAL A 28 -8.71 -10.25 3.58
C VAL A 28 -7.56 -9.64 4.36
N GLY A 29 -7.69 -9.65 5.68
CA GLY A 29 -6.62 -9.34 6.60
C GLY A 29 -5.93 -10.60 7.11
N TYR A 30 -4.68 -10.47 7.52
CA TYR A 30 -3.80 -11.56 7.90
C TYR A 30 -3.36 -11.43 9.36
N SER A 31 -3.29 -12.56 10.05
CA SER A 31 -2.85 -12.64 11.46
C SER A 31 -1.68 -13.60 11.70
N SER A 32 -1.26 -14.34 10.67
CA SER A 32 -0.12 -15.26 10.71
C SER A 32 0.36 -15.61 9.30
N GLY A 33 1.55 -16.20 9.18
CA GLY A 33 2.09 -16.72 7.92
C GLY A 33 2.71 -15.66 7.01
N THR A 34 3.22 -16.15 5.87
CA THR A 34 3.82 -15.31 4.83
C THR A 34 2.86 -15.11 3.65
N HIS A 35 2.64 -13.86 3.26
CA HIS A 35 1.75 -13.43 2.19
C HIS A 35 2.47 -12.54 1.20
N ILE A 36 2.24 -12.77 -0.10
CA ILE A 36 2.92 -12.05 -1.17
C ILE A 36 1.90 -11.61 -2.21
N TRP A 37 1.97 -10.34 -2.60
CA TRP A 37 1.23 -9.83 -3.75
C TRP A 37 2.13 -8.92 -4.58
N ASP A 38 2.00 -9.06 -5.90
CA ASP A 38 2.67 -8.20 -6.87
C ASP A 38 1.67 -7.18 -7.39
N VAL A 39 2.08 -5.91 -7.43
CA VAL A 39 1.26 -4.81 -7.94
C VAL A 39 1.95 -4.23 -9.16
N ASP A 40 1.24 -4.22 -10.28
CA ASP A 40 1.60 -3.42 -11.44
C ASP A 40 1.19 -1.97 -11.16
N VAL A 41 2.22 -1.12 -11.04
CA VAL A 41 2.09 0.32 -10.82
C VAL A 41 2.20 1.12 -12.12
N GLY A 42 2.56 0.43 -13.22
CA GLY A 42 2.63 0.97 -14.57
C GLY A 42 3.35 2.31 -14.66
N ASP A 43 2.72 3.24 -15.37
CA ASP A 43 3.22 4.60 -15.55
C ASP A 43 2.58 5.59 -14.55
N SER A 44 1.93 5.11 -13.49
CA SER A 44 1.32 5.99 -12.46
C SER A 44 2.36 6.94 -11.87
N THR A 45 2.00 8.21 -11.74
CA THR A 45 2.83 9.27 -11.15
C THR A 45 2.62 9.41 -9.66
N PHE A 46 1.62 8.74 -9.08
CA PHE A 46 1.40 8.74 -7.64
C PHE A 46 0.75 7.44 -7.18
N TRP A 47 1.39 6.78 -6.21
CA TRP A 47 0.83 5.59 -5.57
C TRP A 47 1.44 5.35 -4.19
N MET A 48 0.71 4.61 -3.34
CA MET A 48 1.23 4.06 -2.10
C MET A 48 0.82 2.59 -1.98
N LEU A 49 1.74 1.76 -1.50
CA LEU A 49 1.54 0.32 -1.30
C LEU A 49 2.09 -0.06 0.07
N GLY A 50 1.34 -0.88 0.81
CA GLY A 50 1.76 -1.23 2.15
C GLY A 50 0.79 -2.13 2.89
N VAL A 51 0.84 -2.01 4.21
CA VAL A 51 -0.15 -2.61 5.12
C VAL A 51 -0.56 -1.62 6.20
N THR A 52 -1.71 -1.87 6.80
CA THR A 52 -2.20 -1.15 7.98
C THR A 52 -2.97 -2.10 8.90
N THR A 53 -3.26 -1.66 10.11
CA THR A 53 -3.97 -2.45 11.13
C THR A 53 -5.48 -2.46 10.92
N GLU A 54 -6.18 -3.38 11.59
CA GLU A 54 -7.65 -3.43 11.63
C GLU A 54 -8.23 -2.18 12.29
N SER A 55 -7.54 -1.68 13.32
CA SER A 55 -7.85 -0.48 14.12
C SER A 55 -7.75 0.86 13.41
N VAL A 56 -7.13 0.90 12.21
CA VAL A 56 -6.75 2.16 11.55
C VAL A 56 -7.89 3.17 11.50
N GLU A 57 -7.59 4.44 11.84
CA GLU A 57 -8.57 5.52 11.75
C GLU A 57 -8.96 5.78 10.29
N ARG A 58 -10.25 5.65 9.98
CA ARG A 58 -10.80 5.79 8.61
C ARG A 58 -11.58 7.07 8.38
N LYS A 59 -11.89 7.83 9.43
CA LYS A 59 -12.80 8.98 9.38
C LYS A 59 -12.15 10.24 9.93
N GLY A 60 -12.60 11.41 9.47
CA GLY A 60 -12.30 12.70 10.10
C GLY A 60 -10.87 13.23 9.87
N THR A 61 -10.07 12.58 9.02
CA THR A 61 -8.70 12.99 8.73
C THR A 61 -8.39 12.92 7.24
N ASN A 62 -7.79 13.99 6.72
CA ASN A 62 -7.26 14.05 5.35
C ASN A 62 -5.78 13.65 5.26
N ARG A 63 -5.23 13.14 6.36
CA ARG A 63 -3.82 12.73 6.46
C ARG A 63 -3.73 11.22 6.30
N LEU A 64 -2.54 10.77 5.88
CA LEU A 64 -2.21 9.35 5.93
C LEU A 64 -2.26 8.88 7.40
N PRO A 65 -3.01 7.80 7.73
CA PRO A 65 -3.10 7.32 9.09
C PRO A 65 -1.72 6.99 9.69
N SER A 66 -1.61 7.11 11.00
CA SER A 66 -0.37 6.84 11.72
C SER A 66 0.00 5.35 11.66
N GLU A 67 -0.95 4.43 11.56
CA GLU A 67 -0.72 2.98 11.60
C GLU A 67 -0.46 2.35 10.22
N VAL A 68 0.25 3.07 9.33
CA VAL A 68 0.57 2.60 7.97
C VAL A 68 2.06 2.38 7.80
N TRP A 69 2.42 1.18 7.34
CA TRP A 69 3.75 0.87 6.80
C TRP A 69 3.64 0.82 5.28
N CYS A 70 4.30 1.73 4.58
CA CYS A 70 4.19 1.78 3.12
C CYS A 70 5.46 2.25 2.42
N ILE A 71 5.54 1.86 1.15
CA ILE A 71 6.35 2.50 0.12
C ILE A 71 5.44 3.34 -0.78
N SER A 72 5.89 4.52 -1.18
CA SER A 72 5.14 5.41 -2.05
C SER A 72 6.03 5.98 -3.16
N TYR A 73 5.40 6.40 -4.25
CA TYR A 73 6.02 7.19 -5.31
C TYR A 73 5.18 8.44 -5.54
N ASP A 74 5.83 9.60 -5.66
CA ASP A 74 5.17 10.90 -5.81
C ASP A 74 5.40 11.55 -7.20
N GLY A 75 6.05 10.84 -8.11
CA GLY A 75 6.40 11.31 -9.44
C GLY A 75 7.87 11.67 -9.59
N ASP A 76 8.58 11.85 -8.48
CA ASP A 76 10.02 12.14 -8.46
C ASP A 76 10.80 11.04 -7.76
N ALA A 77 10.41 10.68 -6.53
CA ALA A 77 11.16 9.74 -5.72
C ALA A 77 10.28 8.66 -5.09
N LEU A 78 10.90 7.51 -4.83
CA LEU A 78 10.34 6.55 -3.88
C LEU A 78 10.50 7.10 -2.47
N SER A 79 9.54 6.83 -1.59
CA SER A 79 9.60 7.17 -0.18
C SER A 79 9.08 6.02 0.68
N LEU A 80 9.62 5.92 1.89
CA LEU A 80 9.22 4.93 2.88
C LEU A 80 8.59 5.62 4.08
N LYS A 81 7.56 5.02 4.66
CA LYS A 81 6.96 5.47 5.90
C LYS A 81 6.65 4.28 6.80
N ALA A 82 7.13 4.36 8.04
CA ALA A 82 6.67 3.55 9.14
C ALA A 82 5.76 4.37 10.08
N PRO A 83 4.96 3.71 10.93
CA PRO A 83 4.16 4.39 11.93
C PRO A 83 4.97 5.30 12.83
N GLN A 84 4.41 6.48 13.13
CA GLN A 84 5.02 7.51 13.98
C GLN A 84 6.37 8.06 13.48
N GLU A 85 6.80 7.67 12.28
CA GLU A 85 8.01 8.16 11.64
C GLU A 85 7.69 9.14 10.50
N SER A 86 8.69 9.97 10.17
CA SER A 86 8.64 10.84 9.00
C SER A 86 8.87 10.03 7.73
N CYS A 87 8.31 10.47 6.60
CA CYS A 87 8.61 9.86 5.31
C CYS A 87 10.10 10.05 4.97
N ILE A 88 10.77 8.98 4.57
CA ILE A 88 12.19 9.00 4.20
C ILE A 88 12.28 8.81 2.68
N PRO A 89 12.81 9.79 1.93
CA PRO A 89 13.06 9.64 0.51
C PRO A 89 14.13 8.57 0.24
N PHE A 90 13.85 7.71 -0.72
CA PHE A 90 14.75 6.69 -1.23
C PHE A 90 15.38 7.20 -2.54
N LEU A 91 16.50 7.91 -2.40
CA LEU A 91 17.20 8.55 -3.51
C LEU A 91 17.94 7.52 -4.38
N GLY A 92 17.96 7.76 -5.69
CA GLY A 92 18.75 6.97 -6.65
C GLY A 92 18.13 5.63 -7.06
N CYS A 93 16.86 5.39 -6.73
CA CYS A 93 16.13 4.24 -7.23
C CYS A 93 15.25 4.61 -8.41
N GLU A 94 15.41 3.88 -9.51
CA GLU A 94 14.53 4.04 -10.65
C GLU A 94 13.11 3.54 -10.33
N LYS A 95 12.12 4.24 -10.89
CA LYS A 95 10.72 3.83 -10.82
C LYS A 95 10.57 2.45 -11.46
N SER A 96 10.15 1.46 -10.68
CA SER A 96 9.70 0.20 -11.25
C SER A 96 8.24 0.26 -11.69
N LYS A 97 7.91 -0.52 -12.72
CA LYS A 97 6.52 -0.79 -13.11
C LYS A 97 5.87 -1.86 -12.24
N ARG A 98 6.64 -2.54 -11.38
CA ARG A 98 6.11 -3.59 -10.51
C ARG A 98 6.73 -3.53 -9.12
N VAL A 99 5.87 -3.60 -8.12
CA VAL A 99 6.28 -3.68 -6.73
C VAL A 99 5.72 -4.96 -6.13
N ARG A 100 6.60 -5.79 -5.59
CA ARG A 100 6.26 -6.93 -4.74
C ARG A 100 6.20 -6.46 -3.30
N VAL A 101 5.08 -6.76 -2.65
CA VAL A 101 4.93 -6.65 -1.21
C VAL A 101 4.96 -8.06 -0.63
N LYS A 102 5.89 -8.32 0.29
CA LYS A 102 5.95 -9.56 1.06
C LYS A 102 5.76 -9.22 2.53
N LEU A 103 4.65 -9.69 3.08
CA LEU A 103 4.32 -9.64 4.50
C LEU A 103 4.65 -10.99 5.13
N ASP A 104 5.56 -11.01 6.08
CA ASP A 104 5.99 -12.20 6.81
C ASP A 104 5.65 -12.01 8.29
N LEU A 105 4.45 -12.47 8.70
CA LEU A 105 3.96 -12.24 10.06
C LEU A 105 4.69 -13.09 11.10
N ASP A 106 5.21 -14.24 10.68
CA ASP A 106 5.92 -15.17 11.56
C ASP A 106 7.29 -14.58 11.98
N GLU A 107 7.94 -13.86 11.07
CA GLU A 107 9.22 -13.18 11.30
C GLU A 107 9.05 -11.67 11.61
N GLY A 108 7.82 -11.16 11.62
CA GLY A 108 7.52 -9.74 11.85
C GLY A 108 8.11 -8.81 10.79
N GLN A 109 8.13 -9.22 9.52
CA GLN A 109 8.74 -8.44 8.44
C GLN A 109 7.73 -7.99 7.38
N LEU A 110 7.91 -6.76 6.89
CA LEU A 110 7.25 -6.28 5.67
C LEU A 110 8.32 -5.78 4.71
N SER A 111 8.43 -6.44 3.57
CA SER A 111 9.45 -6.14 2.57
C SER A 111 8.87 -5.70 1.23
N PHE A 112 9.57 -4.77 0.60
CA PHE A 112 9.25 -4.20 -0.71
C PHE A 112 10.40 -4.46 -1.66
N SER A 113 10.08 -4.93 -2.86
CA SER A 113 11.08 -5.16 -3.92
C SER A 113 10.48 -5.00 -5.30
N ASP A 114 11.33 -4.82 -6.30
CA ASP A 114 10.98 -5.02 -7.69
C ASP A 114 11.33 -6.46 -8.10
N PRO A 115 10.33 -7.31 -8.38
CA PRO A 115 10.58 -8.71 -8.73
C PRO A 115 11.18 -8.89 -10.13
N LEU A 116 11.13 -7.88 -11.01
CA LEU A 116 11.68 -7.92 -12.37
C LEU A 116 13.16 -7.58 -12.38
N SER A 117 13.55 -6.48 -11.75
CA SER A 117 14.95 -6.08 -11.59
C SER A 117 15.66 -6.80 -10.45
N LYS A 118 14.90 -7.50 -9.58
CA LYS A 118 15.36 -8.11 -8.32
C LYS A 118 15.95 -7.09 -7.35
N THR A 119 15.54 -5.84 -7.47
CA THR A 119 15.98 -4.76 -6.58
C THR A 119 15.20 -4.85 -5.27
N HIS A 120 15.91 -4.96 -4.16
CA HIS A 120 15.30 -4.83 -2.84
C HIS A 120 15.20 -3.35 -2.47
N TYR A 121 14.02 -2.89 -2.05
CA TYR A 121 13.82 -1.51 -1.64
C TYR A 121 13.99 -1.34 -0.14
N HIS A 122 13.24 -2.10 0.64
CA HIS A 122 13.26 -1.99 2.09
C HIS A 122 12.59 -3.18 2.78
N THR A 123 12.96 -3.40 4.04
CA THR A 123 12.23 -4.28 4.97
C THR A 123 12.00 -3.54 6.28
N PHE A 124 10.73 -3.36 6.65
CA PHE A 124 10.36 -3.00 8.00
C PHE A 124 10.33 -4.24 8.88
N THR A 125 10.85 -4.11 10.11
CA THR A 125 10.72 -5.14 11.15
C THR A 125 9.81 -4.60 12.25
N THR A 126 8.74 -5.32 12.55
CA THR A 126 7.74 -4.91 13.54
C THR A 126 6.99 -6.11 14.11
N SER A 127 6.51 -5.96 15.35
CA SER A 127 5.68 -6.96 16.00
C SER A 127 4.21 -6.59 15.82
N TYR A 128 3.55 -7.21 14.84
CA TYR A 128 2.12 -7.00 14.60
C TYR A 128 1.29 -7.63 15.73
N THR A 129 0.51 -6.82 16.45
CA THR A 129 -0.31 -7.28 17.58
C THR A 129 -1.76 -7.57 17.19
N GLU A 130 -2.16 -7.19 15.99
CA GLU A 130 -3.51 -7.39 15.47
C GLU A 130 -3.47 -7.77 13.98
N LYS A 131 -4.66 -8.04 13.42
CA LYS A 131 -4.80 -8.36 12.00
C LYS A 131 -4.38 -7.17 11.15
N VAL A 132 -3.58 -7.44 10.11
CA VAL A 132 -3.15 -6.43 9.15
C VAL A 132 -3.76 -6.64 7.78
N PHE A 133 -4.02 -5.54 7.08
CA PHE A 133 -4.64 -5.55 5.77
C PHE A 133 -3.69 -4.94 4.73
N PRO A 134 -3.63 -5.50 3.51
CA PRO A 134 -3.01 -4.81 2.38
C PRO A 134 -3.61 -3.41 2.22
N PHE A 135 -2.75 -2.41 2.04
CA PHE A 135 -3.10 -1.01 1.92
C PHE A 135 -2.68 -0.49 0.55
N PHE A 136 -3.59 0.21 -0.12
CA PHE A 136 -3.35 0.77 -1.45
C PHE A 136 -3.85 2.21 -1.54
N CYS A 137 -3.07 3.04 -2.22
CA CYS A 137 -3.50 4.36 -2.67
C CYS A 137 -3.13 4.52 -4.14
N ASN A 138 -4.10 4.91 -4.96
CA ASN A 138 -3.86 5.26 -6.36
C ASN A 138 -4.15 6.75 -6.56
N GLY A 139 -3.17 7.51 -7.05
CA GLY A 139 -3.33 8.93 -7.37
C GLY A 139 -3.55 9.22 -8.84
N SER A 140 -3.50 8.20 -9.72
CA SER A 140 -3.65 8.37 -11.16
C SER A 140 -4.97 7.79 -11.68
N SER A 141 -5.78 8.60 -12.33
CA SER A 141 -7.01 8.14 -13.01
C SER A 141 -6.73 7.40 -14.32
N VAL A 142 -5.59 7.67 -14.96
CA VAL A 142 -5.21 7.08 -16.27
C VAL A 142 -4.37 5.80 -16.14
N SER A 143 -3.69 5.62 -15.01
CA SER A 143 -2.80 4.48 -14.76
C SER A 143 -3.21 3.79 -13.45
N PRO A 144 -4.27 2.95 -13.46
CA PRO A 144 -4.74 2.29 -12.25
C PRO A 144 -3.75 1.24 -11.76
N LEU A 145 -3.67 1.08 -10.44
CA LEU A 145 -2.97 -0.03 -9.80
C LEU A 145 -3.66 -1.36 -10.13
N ARG A 146 -2.87 -2.39 -10.45
CA ARG A 146 -3.40 -3.74 -10.72
C ARG A 146 -2.68 -4.77 -9.87
N ILE A 147 -3.43 -5.46 -9.01
CA ILE A 147 -2.92 -6.63 -8.29
C ILE A 147 -2.81 -7.78 -9.29
N LEU A 148 -1.62 -8.35 -9.42
CA LEU A 148 -1.35 -9.42 -10.36
C LEU A 148 -1.68 -10.78 -9.75
N PRO A 149 -2.27 -11.70 -10.53
CA PRO A 149 -2.56 -13.04 -10.05
C PRO A 149 -1.26 -13.77 -9.71
N THR A 150 -1.24 -14.43 -8.57
CA THR A 150 -0.13 -15.33 -8.22
C THR A 150 -0.15 -16.51 -9.19
N VAL A 151 0.92 -16.68 -9.98
CA VAL A 151 1.08 -17.87 -10.81
C VAL A 151 1.33 -19.05 -9.86
N LYS A 152 0.27 -19.81 -9.56
CA LYS A 152 0.42 -21.10 -8.90
C LYS A 152 0.89 -22.08 -9.96
N PHE A 153 2.17 -22.45 -9.92
CA PHE A 153 2.60 -23.65 -10.63
C PHE A 153 1.94 -24.84 -9.91
N SER A 154 1.00 -25.49 -10.59
CA SER A 154 0.51 -26.80 -10.18
C SER A 154 1.66 -27.80 -10.30
N ASN A 155 1.97 -28.48 -9.19
CA ASN A 155 2.86 -29.65 -9.17
C ASN A 155 2.29 -30.81 -9.98
#